data_AF-A0A0C9VI35-F1
#
_entry.id   AF-A0A0C9VI35-F1
#
_cell.length_a   1.000
_cell.length_b   1.000
_cell.length_c   1.000
_cell.angle_alpha   90.00
_cell.angle_beta   90.00
_cell.angle_gamma   90.00
#
_symmetry.space_group_name_H-M   'P 1'
#
loop_
_entity.id
_entity.type
_entity.pdbx_description
1 polymer ?
#
loop_
_entity_poly.entity_id
_entity_poly.type
_entity_poly.pdbx_seq_one_letter_code
_entity_poly.pdbx_strand_id
1 'polypeptide(L)'
;MPTVYRKVETPEEICDALLLAAKYIPKERLGATDDCGFSPFSTDKKPTHKDGDPDFARDIAFQKIKARVEGAQLASQKLGF
;
A
#
# COMPACT_ATOMS: atom_id res chain seq x y z
N MET A 1 -14.16 -7.81 16.94
CA MET A 1 -12.80 -7.32 16.61
C MET A 1 -12.96 -5.91 16.08
N PRO A 2 -12.40 -4.87 16.72
CA PRO A 2 -12.44 -3.53 16.13
C PRO A 2 -11.64 -3.54 14.83
N THR A 3 -12.21 -2.98 13.76
CA THR A 3 -11.56 -2.94 12.46
C THR A 3 -10.36 -1.98 12.53
N VAL A 4 -9.16 -2.52 12.63
CA VAL A 4 -7.92 -1.73 12.60
C VAL A 4 -7.54 -1.52 11.15
N TYR A 5 -7.97 -0.41 10.57
CA TYR A 5 -7.42 0.04 9.29
C TYR A 5 -5.99 0.53 9.52
N ARG A 6 -5.03 -0.11 8.86
CA ARG A 6 -3.63 0.32 8.91
C ARG A 6 -3.51 1.68 8.22
N LYS A 7 -2.72 2.58 8.82
CA LYS A 7 -2.38 3.92 8.29
C LYS A 7 -2.08 3.84 6.79
N VAL A 8 -2.54 4.82 6.00
CA VAL A 8 -2.08 5.02 4.62
C VAL A 8 -0.62 5.50 4.65
N GLU A 9 0.27 4.76 4.00
CA GLU A 9 1.69 5.07 3.89
C GLU A 9 1.91 6.26 2.95
N THR A 10 2.99 7.02 3.15
CA THR A 10 3.39 8.06 2.19
C THR A 10 4.24 7.46 1.06
N PRO A 11 4.31 8.12 -0.11
CA PRO A 11 5.21 7.72 -1.19
C PRO A 11 6.67 7.60 -0.74
N GLU A 12 7.13 8.46 0.15
CA GLU A 12 8.49 8.46 0.69
C GLU A 12 8.76 7.24 1.56
N GLU A 13 7.82 6.87 2.45
CA GLU A 13 7.91 5.67 3.28
C GLU A 13 8.07 4.41 2.40
N ILE A 14 7.33 4.33 1.29
CA ILE A 14 7.40 3.22 0.34
C ILE A 14 8.70 3.24 -0.47
N CYS A 15 9.14 4.42 -0.91
CA CYS A 15 10.41 4.61 -1.62
C CYS A 15 11.59 4.11 -0.76
N ASP A 16 11.65 4.51 0.50
CA ASP A 16 12.72 4.10 1.43
C ASP A 16 12.71 2.59 1.66
N ALA A 17 11.53 1.97 1.76
CA ALA A 17 11.39 0.52 1.87
C ALA A 17 11.94 -0.22 0.64
N LEU A 18 11.63 0.28 -0.57
CA LEU A 18 12.13 -0.31 -1.82
C LEU A 18 13.65 -0.13 -1.98
N LEU A 19 14.19 1.03 -1.63
CA LEU A 19 15.63 1.26 -1.63
C LEU A 19 16.37 0.36 -0.63
N LEU A 20 15.75 0.09 0.52
CA LEU A 20 16.28 -0.87 1.48
C LEU A 20 16.25 -2.29 0.91
N ALA A 21 15.14 -2.72 0.30
CA ALA A 21 15.02 -4.04 -0.32
C ALA A 21 16.02 -4.24 -1.47
N ALA A 22 16.31 -3.19 -2.25
CA ALA A 22 17.28 -3.21 -3.34
C ALA A 22 18.73 -3.46 -2.88
N LYS A 23 19.04 -3.34 -1.58
CA LYS A 23 20.34 -3.76 -1.02
C LYS A 23 20.50 -5.28 -0.98
N TYR A 24 19.40 -6.02 -1.05
CA TYR A 24 19.35 -7.48 -0.90
C TYR A 24 18.80 -8.19 -2.13
N ILE A 25 17.98 -7.52 -2.93
CA ILE A 25 17.33 -8.06 -4.13
C ILE A 25 17.82 -7.25 -5.35
N PRO A 26 18.35 -7.90 -6.42
CA PRO A 26 18.69 -7.20 -7.66
C PRO A 26 17.51 -6.38 -8.17
N LYS A 27 17.76 -5.10 -8.51
CA LYS A 27 16.69 -4.15 -8.82
C LYS A 27 15.84 -4.57 -10.02
N GLU A 28 16.42 -5.29 -10.98
CA GLU A 28 15.74 -5.85 -12.16
C GLU A 28 14.78 -7.01 -11.81
N ARG A 29 14.84 -7.48 -10.57
CA ARG A 29 14.02 -8.57 -10.02
C ARG A 29 13.20 -8.14 -8.81
N LEU A 30 13.16 -6.84 -8.50
CA LEU A 30 12.42 -6.27 -7.37
C LEU A 30 11.08 -5.70 -7.86
N GLY A 31 9.97 -6.26 -7.37
CA GLY A 31 8.63 -5.73 -7.58
C GLY A 31 8.11 -5.00 -6.34
N ALA A 32 7.27 -3.98 -6.55
CA ALA A 32 6.54 -3.29 -5.49
C ALA A 32 5.10 -3.82 -5.40
N THR A 33 4.73 -4.38 -4.24
CA THR A 33 3.38 -4.88 -3.95
C THR A 33 3.02 -4.61 -2.50
N ASP A 34 1.72 -4.58 -2.19
CA ASP A 34 1.22 -4.56 -0.82
C ASP A 34 1.39 -5.96 -0.18
N ASP A 35 1.48 -6.00 1.16
CA ASP A 35 1.68 -7.23 1.94
C ASP A 35 0.55 -8.26 1.75
N CYS A 36 -0.68 -7.79 1.50
CA CYS A 36 -1.87 -8.62 1.29
C CYS A 36 -2.89 -7.91 0.40
N GLY A 37 -3.97 -8.60 0.03
CA GLY A 37 -5.08 -8.01 -0.72
C GLY A 37 -5.88 -7.00 0.11
N PHE A 38 -6.53 -6.05 -0.57
CA PHE A 38 -7.38 -5.03 0.06
C PHE A 38 -8.79 -5.53 0.43
N SER A 39 -9.13 -6.78 0.12
CA SER A 39 -10.35 -7.38 0.65
C SER A 39 -10.10 -7.68 2.14
N PRO A 40 -10.88 -7.12 3.08
CA PRO A 40 -11.06 -7.79 4.35
C PRO A 40 -11.69 -9.14 3.99
N PHE A 41 -11.18 -10.24 4.51
CA PHE A 41 -11.63 -11.59 4.16
C PHE A 41 -13.16 -11.66 4.00
N SER A 42 -13.66 -12.23 2.90
CA SER A 42 -15.05 -12.11 2.38
C SER A 42 -16.18 -12.59 3.31
N THR A 43 -15.87 -12.91 4.56
CA THR A 43 -16.81 -13.28 5.64
C THR A 43 -17.06 -12.15 6.64
N ASP A 44 -16.32 -11.04 6.58
CA ASP A 44 -16.49 -9.94 7.51
C ASP A 44 -17.71 -9.10 7.14
N LYS A 45 -18.62 -8.90 8.10
CA LYS A 45 -19.68 -7.89 7.99
C LYS A 45 -19.00 -6.58 7.64
N LYS A 46 -19.31 -5.99 6.47
CA LYS A 46 -18.79 -4.69 6.06
C LYS A 46 -18.94 -3.74 7.26
N PRO A 47 -17.83 -3.23 7.82
CA PRO A 47 -17.96 -2.30 8.93
C PRO A 47 -18.76 -1.11 8.41
N THR A 48 -19.86 -0.81 9.11
CA THR A 48 -20.50 0.50 9.01
C THR A 48 -19.46 1.49 9.48
N HIS A 49 -18.77 2.12 8.53
CA HIS A 49 -17.78 3.14 8.81
C HIS A 49 -18.43 4.33 9.53
N LYS A 50 -17.61 5.25 10.03
CA LYS A 50 -18.08 6.55 10.54
C LYS A 50 -19.04 7.12 9.48
N ASP A 51 -20.32 7.26 9.84
CA ASP A 51 -21.43 7.72 8.99
C ASP A 51 -22.10 6.70 8.03
N GLY A 52 -21.73 5.41 8.09
CA GLY A 52 -22.43 4.33 7.36
C GLY A 52 -22.04 4.20 5.88
N ASP A 53 -20.96 4.86 5.44
CA ASP A 53 -20.49 4.82 4.05
C ASP A 53 -19.82 3.46 3.70
N PRO A 54 -20.41 2.65 2.80
CA PRO A 54 -19.84 1.37 2.39
C PRO A 54 -18.54 1.48 1.57
N ASP A 55 -18.17 2.68 1.11
CA ASP A 55 -17.04 2.90 0.20
C ASP A 55 -15.75 3.38 0.89
N PHE A 56 -15.77 3.74 2.18
CA PHE A 56 -14.58 4.18 2.91
C PHE A 56 -13.40 3.21 2.82
N ALA A 57 -13.64 1.89 2.90
CA ALA A 57 -12.57 0.89 2.75
C ALA A 57 -11.95 0.91 1.34
N ARG A 58 -12.76 1.18 0.32
CA ARG A 58 -12.29 1.32 -1.08
C ARG A 58 -11.44 2.58 -1.22
N ASP A 59 -11.81 3.68 -0.59
CA ASP A 59 -11.03 4.92 -0.63
C ASP A 59 -9.64 4.74 -0.01
N ILE A 60 -9.56 4.06 1.14
CA ILE A 60 -8.27 3.73 1.77
C ILE A 60 -7.43 2.83 0.86
N ALA A 61 -8.04 1.85 0.20
CA ALA A 61 -7.33 0.99 -0.74
C ALA A 61 -6.75 1.79 -1.92
N PHE A 62 -7.53 2.70 -2.52
CA PHE A 62 -7.02 3.54 -3.59
C PHE A 62 -5.92 4.50 -3.13
N GLN A 63 -6.02 5.06 -1.93
CA GLN A 63 -4.96 5.90 -1.37
C GLN A 63 -3.65 5.12 -1.18
N LYS A 64 -3.71 3.88 -0.67
CA LYS A 64 -2.54 3.00 -0.54
C LYS A 64 -1.94 2.61 -1.89
N ILE A 65 -2.78 2.24 -2.87
CA ILE A 65 -2.34 1.92 -4.23
C ILE A 65 -1.65 3.13 -4.86
N LYS A 66 -2.22 4.32 -4.71
CA LYS A 66 -1.62 5.57 -5.22
C LYS A 66 -0.25 5.81 -4.60
N ALA A 67 -0.15 5.75 -3.26
CA ALA A 67 1.13 5.90 -2.57
C ALA A 67 2.17 4.89 -3.05
N ARG A 68 1.78 3.63 -3.28
CA ARG A 68 2.66 2.58 -3.81
C ARG A 68 3.20 2.90 -5.20
N VAL A 69 2.33 3.35 -6.10
CA VAL A 69 2.75 3.72 -7.47
C VAL A 69 3.72 4.90 -7.44
N GLU A 70 3.41 5.94 -6.66
CA GLU A 70 4.25 7.13 -6.53
C GLU A 70 5.59 6.79 -5.86
N GLY A 71 5.58 6.01 -4.77
CA GLY A 71 6.79 5.57 -4.08
C GLY A 71 7.68 4.67 -4.94
N ALA A 72 7.08 3.74 -5.71
CA ALA A 72 7.82 2.92 -6.65
C ALA A 72 8.47 3.75 -7.77
N GLN A 73 7.78 4.78 -8.27
CA GLN A 73 8.33 5.71 -9.25
C GLN A 73 9.54 6.49 -8.69
N LEU A 74 9.47 6.96 -7.44
CA LEU A 74 10.59 7.63 -6.76
C LEU A 74 11.79 6.69 -6.57
N ALA A 75 11.54 5.44 -6.17
CA ALA A 75 12.59 4.44 -6.02
C ALA A 75 13.25 4.12 -7.37
N SER A 76 12.45 3.97 -8.43
CA SER A 76 12.90 3.74 -9.80
C SER A 76 13.92 4.78 -10.25
N GLN A 77 13.59 6.07 -10.06
CA GLN A 77 14.49 7.18 -10.41
C GLN A 77 15.81 7.13 -9.63
N LYS A 78 15.74 6.85 -8.32
CA LYS A 78 16.95 6.76 -7.45
C LYS A 78 17.82 5.54 -7.75
N LEU A 79 17.23 4.45 -8.26
CA LEU A 79 17.94 3.24 -8.67
C LEU A 79 18.46 3.32 -10.11
N GLY A 80 18.18 4.40 -10.84
CA GLY A 80 18.65 4.63 -12.20
C GLY A 80 17.94 3.78 -13.26
N PHE A 81 16.63 3.65 -13.13
CA PHE A 81 15.73 3.18 -14.20
C PHE A 81 15.13 4.34 -14.98
#